data_AF-A0A965MVW5-F1
#
_entry.id   AF-A0A965MVW5-F1
#
_cell.length_a   1.000
_cell.length_b   1.000
_cell.length_c   1.000
_cell.angle_alpha   90.00
_cell.angle_beta   90.00
_cell.angle_gamma   90.00
#
_symmetry.space_group_name_H-M   'P 1'
#
loop_
_entity.id
_entity.type
_entity.pdbx_description
1 polymer ?
#
loop_
_entity_poly.entity_id
_entity_poly.type
_entity_poly.pdbx_seq_one_letter_code
_entity_poly.pdbx_strand_id
1 'polypeptide(L)' 'MKKLIILCVGLLALVSCKKDWTCTCTTSIGGASNSTTITDMTKSDAEAECNSGDVSAGGVSVDCEIQ' A
#
# COMPACT_ATOMS: atom_id res chain seq x y z
N MET A 1 -17.50 -19.08 44.57
CA MET A 1 -16.92 -18.00 43.72
C MET A 1 -16.10 -18.61 42.60
N LYS A 2 -16.67 -18.75 41.41
CA LYS A 2 -16.09 -19.50 40.27
C LYS A 2 -15.71 -18.51 39.17
N LYS A 3 -14.40 -18.40 38.92
CA LYS A 3 -13.76 -18.12 37.62
C LYS A 3 -14.27 -16.91 36.83
N LEU A 4 -13.69 -15.74 37.09
CA LEU A 4 -13.58 -14.64 36.13
C LEU A 4 -12.11 -14.51 35.73
N ILE A 5 -11.64 -15.38 34.83
CA ILE A 5 -10.41 -15.12 34.08
C ILE A 5 -10.87 -14.41 32.82
N ILE A 6 -10.78 -13.09 32.91
CA ILE A 6 -11.06 -12.11 31.88
C ILE A 6 -10.18 -12.42 30.67
N LEU A 7 -10.82 -12.97 29.64
CA LEU A 7 -10.66 -12.59 28.23
C LEU A 7 -9.39 -11.77 27.93
N CYS A 8 -8.26 -12.44 27.68
CA CYS A 8 -7.15 -11.87 26.92
C CYS A 8 -7.59 -11.70 25.46
N VAL A 9 -8.48 -10.74 25.20
CA VAL A 9 -8.85 -10.36 23.83
C VAL A 9 -7.82 -9.38 23.32
N GLY A 10 -7.04 -9.83 22.36
CA GLY A 10 -6.71 -9.03 21.17
C GLY A 10 -6.01 -7.69 21.43
N LEU A 11 -4.88 -7.70 22.13
CA LEU A 11 -3.92 -6.58 22.10
C LEU A 11 -2.79 -6.81 21.08
N LEU A 12 -3.03 -7.60 20.03
CA LEU A 12 -2.31 -7.42 18.77
C LEU A 12 -2.97 -6.25 18.03
N ALA A 13 -2.96 -5.10 18.69
CA ALA A 13 -3.19 -3.82 18.06
C ALA A 13 -2.13 -3.70 16.98
N LEU A 14 -2.56 -3.90 15.72
CA LEU A 14 -2.24 -3.04 14.58
C LEU A 14 -0.84 -2.41 14.65
N VAL A 15 0.20 -3.22 14.86
CA VAL A 15 1.55 -2.77 14.56
C VAL A 15 1.47 -2.54 13.06
N SER A 16 1.35 -1.27 12.70
CA SER A 16 1.33 -0.86 11.31
C SER A 16 2.74 -1.18 10.84
N CYS A 17 2.94 -2.41 10.37
CA CYS A 17 4.23 -2.92 9.93
C CYS A 17 4.63 -2.06 8.75
N LYS A 18 5.50 -1.10 9.05
CA LYS A 18 6.20 -0.36 8.03
C LYS A 18 7.19 -1.32 7.39
N LYS A 19 7.19 -1.33 6.07
CA LYS A 19 8.12 -2.10 5.25
C LYS A 19 8.37 -1.35 3.96
N ASP A 20 9.32 -1.85 3.21
CA ASP A 20 9.58 -1.34 1.87
C ASP A 20 8.56 -1.93 0.90
N TRP A 21 7.97 -1.07 0.08
CA TRP A 21 6.99 -1.40 -0.95
C TRP A 21 7.54 -1.00 -2.31
N THR A 22 7.19 -1.75 -3.35
CA THR A 22 7.58 -1.38 -4.72
C THR A 22 6.36 -0.82 -5.43
N CYS A 23 6.34 0.49 -5.65
CA CYS A 23 5.32 1.11 -6.49
C CYS A 23 5.66 0.89 -7.96
N THR A 24 4.76 0.28 -8.73
CA THR A 24 4.93 0.07 -10.16
C THR A 24 3.86 0.84 -10.92
N CYS A 25 4.30 1.75 -11.79
CA CYS A 25 3.44 2.53 -12.66
C CYS A 25 3.48 1.98 -14.07
N THR A 26 2.33 1.66 -14.64
CA THR A 26 2.17 1.12 -15.99
C THR A 26 1.47 2.15 -16.87
N THR A 27 2.04 2.40 -18.05
CA THR A 27 1.41 3.24 -19.08
C THR A 27 0.52 2.41 -19.98
N SER A 28 -0.70 2.89 -20.25
CA SER A 28 -1.63 2.25 -21.19
C SER A 28 -1.16 2.30 -22.65
N ILE A 29 -0.25 3.22 -22.97
CA ILE A 29 0.43 3.28 -24.27
C ILE A 29 1.76 2.55 -24.20
N GLY A 30 1.93 1.54 -25.05
CA GLY A 30 3.19 0.81 -25.19
C GLY A 30 3.50 -0.17 -24.07
N GLY A 31 2.68 -0.24 -23.01
CA GLY A 31 2.81 -1.20 -21.92
C GLY A 31 4.09 -1.04 -21.10
N ALA A 32 4.73 0.14 -21.17
CA ALA A 32 5.94 0.41 -20.40
C ALA A 32 5.57 0.56 -18.93
N SER A 33 6.34 -0.10 -18.07
CA SER A 33 6.21 0.01 -16.63
C SER A 33 7.50 0.52 -16.00
N ASN A 34 7.35 1.33 -14.96
CA ASN A 34 8.45 1.86 -14.17
C ASN A 34 8.19 1.58 -12.70
N SER A 35 9.22 1.14 -11.97
CA SER A 35 9.10 0.76 -10.56
C SER A 35 9.97 1.65 -9.68
N THR A 36 9.42 2.05 -8.54
CA THR A 36 10.11 2.86 -7.52
C THR A 36 9.91 2.24 -6.15
N THR A 37 10.93 2.28 -5.29
CA THR A 37 10.83 1.77 -3.92
C THR A 37 10.36 2.86 -2.96
N ILE A 38 9.33 2.55 -2.19
CA ILE A 38 8.81 3.36 -1.09
C ILE A 38 9.25 2.69 0.21
N THR A 39 10.13 3.33 0.98
CA THR A 39 10.77 2.72 2.15
C THR A 39 10.05 3.03 3.45
N ASP A 40 10.02 2.07 4.38
CA ASP A 40 9.56 2.26 5.76
C ASP A 40 8.18 2.95 5.88
N MET A 41 7.23 2.51 5.04
CA MET A 41 5.86 3.02 5.02
C MET A 41 4.85 1.92 5.35
N THR A 42 3.75 2.35 5.96
CA THR A 42 2.60 1.48 6.16
C THR A 42 1.98 1.17 4.80
N LYS A 43 1.30 0.03 4.66
CA LYS A 43 0.67 -0.33 3.39
C LYS A 43 -0.24 0.79 2.86
N SER A 44 -1.09 1.33 3.73
CA SER A 44 -2.05 2.37 3.35
C SER A 44 -1.38 3.68 2.92
N ASP A 45 -0.29 4.07 3.59
CA ASP A 45 0.43 5.28 3.21
C ASP A 45 1.17 5.07 1.88
N ALA A 46 1.76 3.88 1.68
CA ALA A 46 2.47 3.54 0.45
C ALA A 46 1.50 3.44 -0.75
N GLU A 47 0.27 2.91 -0.54
CA GLU A 47 -0.81 2.94 -1.53
C GLU A 47 -1.16 4.39 -1.91
N ALA A 48 -1.38 5.26 -0.91
CA ALA A 48 -1.72 6.66 -1.19
C ALA A 48 -0.60 7.41 -1.94
N GLU A 49 0.66 7.15 -1.57
CA GLU A 49 1.81 7.78 -2.25
C GLU A 49 1.99 7.24 -3.68
N CYS A 50 1.87 5.93 -3.88
CA CYS A 50 1.97 5.32 -5.20
C CYS A 50 0.85 5.79 -6.14
N ASN A 51 -0.40 5.78 -5.65
CA ASN A 51 -1.57 6.18 -6.42
C ASN A 51 -1.61 7.69 -6.71
N SER A 52 -0.83 8.50 -6.00
CA SER A 52 -0.66 9.92 -6.35
C SER A 52 0.02 10.10 -7.72
N GLY A 53 0.67 9.05 -8.25
CA GLY A 53 1.23 9.01 -9.60
C GLY A 53 0.21 8.66 -10.70
N ASP A 54 -1.02 8.28 -10.34
CA ASP A 54 -2.08 7.98 -11.32
C ASP A 54 -2.43 9.24 -12.10
N VAL A 55 -2.23 9.18 -13.42
CA VAL A 55 -2.58 10.28 -14.32
C VAL A 55 -3.33 9.76 -15.52
N SER A 56 -4.42 10.44 -15.89
CA SER A 56 -5.17 10.10 -17.09
C SER A 56 -5.42 11.36 -17.89
N ALA A 57 -4.89 11.41 -19.11
CA ALA A 57 -4.99 12.57 -19.99
C ALA A 57 -5.00 12.14 -21.46
N GLY A 58 -5.94 12.68 -22.24
CA GLY A 58 -5.93 12.54 -23.70
C GLY A 58 -6.01 11.10 -24.25
N GLY A 59 -6.61 10.17 -23.50
CA GLY A 59 -6.69 8.74 -23.88
C GLY A 59 -5.48 7.90 -23.44
N VAL A 60 -4.54 8.51 -22.72
CA VAL A 60 -3.42 7.83 -22.06
C VAL A 60 -3.70 7.79 -20.57
N SER A 61 -3.49 6.63 -19.95
CA SER A 61 -3.59 6.45 -18.50
C SER A 61 -2.31 5.82 -17.98
N VAL A 62 -1.81 6.37 -16.88
CA VAL A 62 -0.76 5.79 -16.05
C VAL A 62 -1.46 5.26 -14.81
N ASP A 63 -1.26 3.99 -14.54
CA ASP A 63 -1.84 3.28 -13.40
C ASP A 63 -0.70 2.82 -12.50
N CYS A 64 -0.67 3.30 -11.25
CA CYS A 64 0.37 3.06 -10.27
C CYS A 64 -0.17 2.20 -9.13
N GLU A 65 0.47 1.06 -8.88
CA GLU A 65 0.06 0.15 -7.81
C GLU A 65 1.28 -0.38 -7.04
N ILE A 66 1.15 -0.50 -5.71
CA ILE A 66 2.18 -1.13 -4.87
C ILE A 66 2.18 -2.65 -5.05
N GLN A 67 3.38 -3.24 -5.05
CA GLN A 67 3.64 -4.69 -5.08
C GLN A 67 4.04 -5.20 -3.69
#